data_AF-A0A965LNK1-F1
#
_entry.id   AF-A0A965LNK1-F1
#
_cell.length_a   1.000
_cell.length_b   1.000
_cell.length_c   1.000
_cell.angle_alpha   90.00
_cell.angle_beta   90.00
_cell.angle_gamma   90.00
#
_symmetry.space_group_name_H-M   'P 1'
#
loop_
_entity.id
_entity.type
_entity.pdbx_description
1 polymer ?
#
loop_
_entity_poly.entity_id
_entity_poly.type
_entity_poly.pdbx_seq_one_letter_code
_entity_poly.pdbx_strand_id
1 'polypeptide(L)'
;MIDEHDDLLQEERSPTWHARDVAIERCNRVRANCCLITPFPSQVARKWAGNRLFEIRPADSQRSWPKIEILDRNKDEGWSTSLISSELINELRDSSRRVVCVHNTKGRARLIACAKCRTILRCENCDAAVNQRDEETLECPRCNTARPVVCQACGSSSCALLKPGVSRLREELQAAANRTVAEVTSATTEVNQRVNVFVGTEAVLHRVQTADTVVFLDVDAELLAPRYRTSELVGTLIVHAARLVGASKKTPRILLQTHTPENPLLVGLATGNLDAYNSSEKARRELLKFPPFGSLAEVSGVGTKTFLESMSGSTLVQTMIKDSTHGLIRAENWQMLSDALSNAKRTAKSRISI
;
A
#
# COMPACT_ATOMS: atom_id res chain seq x y z
N MET A 1 -17.27 9.26 -14.32
CA MET A 1 -16.82 8.65 -13.06
C MET A 1 -15.86 9.61 -12.39
N ILE A 2 -16.09 9.91 -11.12
CA ILE A 2 -15.19 10.74 -10.30
C ILE A 2 -14.30 9.81 -9.49
N ASP A 3 -13.08 10.23 -9.21
CA ASP A 3 -12.09 9.52 -8.40
C ASP A 3 -11.70 8.16 -8.95
N GLU A 4 -11.42 8.10 -10.25
CA GLU A 4 -11.10 6.84 -10.94
C GLU A 4 -10.02 5.98 -10.28
N HIS A 5 -9.03 6.62 -9.67
CA HIS A 5 -7.93 6.00 -8.93
C HIS A 5 -8.30 5.31 -7.61
N ASP A 6 -9.50 5.55 -7.08
CA ASP A 6 -9.90 5.07 -5.77
C ASP A 6 -10.19 3.56 -5.81
N ASP A 7 -9.55 2.80 -4.94
CA ASP A 7 -9.69 1.34 -4.89
C ASP A 7 -11.08 0.90 -4.39
N LEU A 8 -11.87 1.79 -3.77
CA LEU A 8 -13.29 1.53 -3.46
C LEU A 8 -14.14 1.27 -4.71
N LEU A 9 -13.63 1.61 -5.90
CA LEU A 9 -14.26 1.33 -7.18
C LEU A 9 -14.04 -0.12 -7.66
N GLN A 10 -13.36 -0.95 -6.88
CA GLN A 10 -13.12 -2.37 -7.16
C GLN A 10 -13.92 -3.27 -6.20
N GLU A 11 -14.70 -4.20 -6.75
CA GLU A 11 -15.32 -5.28 -5.99
C GLU A 11 -14.37 -6.49 -5.98
N GLU A 12 -13.92 -6.88 -4.79
CA GLU A 12 -13.02 -8.01 -4.58
C GLU A 12 -13.77 -9.35 -4.43
N ARG A 13 -15.08 -9.34 -4.14
CA ARG A 13 -15.87 -10.56 -4.04
C ARG A 13 -16.27 -11.05 -5.43
N SER A 14 -16.40 -12.36 -5.60
CA SER A 14 -16.86 -12.92 -6.88
C SER A 14 -18.35 -12.60 -7.13
N PRO A 15 -18.73 -12.16 -8.35
CA PRO A 15 -17.84 -11.85 -9.48
C PRO A 15 -17.05 -10.56 -9.22
N THR A 16 -15.74 -10.58 -9.47
CA THR A 16 -14.87 -9.41 -9.34
C THR A 16 -15.09 -8.45 -10.51
N TRP A 17 -15.11 -7.16 -10.24
CA TRP A 17 -15.23 -6.13 -11.28
C TRP A 17 -14.71 -4.79 -10.79
N HIS A 18 -14.43 -3.90 -11.73
CA HIS A 18 -14.07 -2.52 -11.45
C HIS A 18 -15.10 -1.57 -12.08
N ALA A 19 -15.62 -0.63 -11.29
CA ALA A 19 -16.65 0.32 -11.70
C ALA A 19 -16.26 1.13 -12.94
N ARG A 20 -14.96 1.45 -13.10
CA ARG A 20 -14.41 2.09 -14.30
C ARG A 20 -14.73 1.29 -15.55
N ASP A 21 -14.37 0.02 -15.54
CA ASP A 21 -14.43 -0.83 -16.72
C ASP A 21 -15.90 -1.10 -17.09
N VAL A 22 -16.76 -1.29 -16.07
CA VAL A 22 -18.22 -1.37 -16.23
C VAL A 22 -18.80 -0.06 -16.82
N ALA A 23 -18.38 1.10 -16.32
CA ALA A 23 -18.86 2.39 -16.82
C ALA A 23 -18.45 2.64 -18.27
N ILE A 24 -17.20 2.33 -18.62
CA ILE A 24 -16.69 2.42 -20.00
C ILE A 24 -17.53 1.53 -20.92
N GLU A 25 -17.72 0.27 -20.56
CA GLU A 25 -18.46 -0.70 -21.38
C GLU A 25 -19.94 -0.30 -21.54
N ARG A 26 -20.59 0.17 -20.47
CA ARG A 26 -21.97 0.66 -20.55
C ARG A 26 -22.09 1.85 -21.50
N CYS A 27 -21.19 2.82 -21.41
CA CYS A 27 -21.14 3.97 -22.32
C CYS A 27 -20.97 3.53 -23.78
N ASN A 28 -20.08 2.57 -24.05
CA ASN A 28 -19.88 2.03 -25.40
C ASN A 28 -21.17 1.42 -25.98
N ARG A 29 -21.88 0.61 -25.20
CA ARG A 29 -23.13 -0.05 -25.64
C ARG A 29 -24.23 0.94 -26.01
N VAL A 30 -24.35 2.02 -25.26
CA VAL A 30 -25.37 3.06 -25.50
C VAL A 30 -24.86 4.22 -26.37
N ARG A 31 -23.62 4.11 -26.90
CA ARG A 31 -22.95 5.15 -27.70
C ARG A 31 -22.90 6.52 -27.00
N ALA A 32 -22.64 6.52 -25.69
CA ALA A 32 -22.45 7.73 -24.90
C ALA A 32 -20.97 8.01 -24.61
N ASN A 33 -20.64 9.27 -24.36
CA ASN A 33 -19.31 9.65 -23.91
C ASN A 33 -19.07 9.22 -22.45
N CYS A 34 -17.95 8.55 -22.19
CA CYS A 34 -17.47 8.27 -20.84
C CYS A 34 -16.41 9.30 -20.46
N CYS A 35 -16.53 9.90 -19.28
CA CYS A 35 -15.53 10.81 -18.72
C CYS A 35 -15.03 10.27 -17.38
N LEU A 36 -13.70 10.17 -17.22
CA LEU A 36 -13.04 9.79 -15.98
C LEU A 36 -12.36 11.03 -15.41
N ILE A 37 -12.72 11.41 -14.19
CA ILE A 37 -12.21 12.59 -13.50
C ILE A 37 -11.40 12.07 -12.31
N THR A 38 -10.15 12.48 -12.19
CA THR A 38 -9.24 12.02 -11.14
C THR A 38 -8.04 12.96 -11.03
N PRO A 39 -7.53 13.22 -9.82
CA PRO A 39 -6.28 13.96 -9.64
C PRO A 39 -5.04 13.11 -9.92
N PHE A 40 -5.17 11.78 -9.96
CA PHE A 40 -4.07 10.84 -10.11
C PHE A 40 -4.49 9.66 -11.01
N PRO A 41 -4.56 9.83 -12.34
CA PRO A 41 -5.12 8.80 -13.22
C PRO A 41 -4.29 7.50 -13.21
N SER A 42 -4.96 6.36 -13.07
CA SER A 42 -4.31 5.05 -13.14
C SER A 42 -3.70 4.79 -14.52
N GLN A 43 -2.72 3.89 -14.62
CA GLN A 43 -2.14 3.55 -15.93
C GLN A 43 -3.19 2.92 -16.87
N VAL A 44 -4.21 2.26 -16.32
CA VAL A 44 -5.35 1.73 -17.07
C VAL A 44 -6.15 2.87 -17.69
N ALA A 45 -6.54 3.87 -16.89
CA ALA A 45 -7.27 5.04 -17.38
C ALA A 45 -6.44 5.86 -18.37
N ARG A 46 -5.13 6.05 -18.13
CA ARG A 46 -4.24 6.75 -19.06
C ARG A 46 -4.15 6.04 -20.41
N LYS A 47 -3.97 4.71 -20.41
CA LYS A 47 -3.96 3.93 -21.66
C LYS A 47 -5.29 4.01 -22.40
N TRP A 48 -6.42 3.94 -21.67
CA TRP A 48 -7.75 4.07 -22.27
C TRP A 48 -8.03 5.47 -22.84
N ALA A 49 -7.61 6.53 -22.13
CA ALA A 49 -7.79 7.91 -22.58
C ALA A 49 -6.96 8.19 -23.84
N GLY A 50 -5.72 7.70 -23.91
CA GLY A 50 -4.79 7.99 -25.00
C GLY A 50 -4.57 9.50 -25.13
N ASN A 51 -4.78 10.04 -26.34
CA ASN A 51 -4.64 11.48 -26.61
C ASN A 51 -5.80 12.34 -26.07
N ARG A 52 -6.80 11.73 -25.40
CA ARG A 52 -7.97 12.42 -24.83
C ARG A 52 -7.81 12.71 -23.34
N LEU A 53 -6.58 12.83 -22.88
CA LEU A 53 -6.25 13.25 -21.51
C LEU A 53 -6.20 14.77 -21.46
N PHE A 54 -6.98 15.38 -20.56
CA PHE A 54 -7.02 16.82 -20.37
C PHE A 54 -6.60 17.15 -18.94
N GLU A 55 -5.54 17.96 -18.79
CA GLU A 55 -5.14 18.51 -17.50
C GLU A 55 -5.94 19.77 -17.20
N ILE A 56 -6.66 19.77 -16.09
CA ILE A 56 -7.35 20.96 -15.59
C ILE A 56 -6.44 21.62 -14.56
N ARG A 57 -5.84 22.76 -14.94
CA ARG A 57 -5.13 23.63 -14.00
C ARG A 57 -6.10 24.73 -13.56
N PRO A 58 -6.42 24.86 -12.26
CA PRO A 58 -7.27 25.95 -11.80
C PRO A 58 -6.64 27.30 -12.19
N ALA A 59 -7.41 28.18 -12.84
CA ALA A 59 -6.95 29.51 -13.24
C ALA A 59 -6.71 30.44 -12.02
N ASP A 60 -7.50 30.26 -10.97
CA ASP A 60 -7.41 30.90 -9.66
C ASP A 60 -7.79 29.85 -8.62
N SER A 61 -6.96 29.57 -7.61
CA SER A 61 -7.38 28.63 -6.56
C SER A 61 -7.12 29.17 -5.15
N GLN A 62 -8.20 29.68 -4.54
CA GLN A 62 -8.36 29.73 -3.09
C GLN A 62 -8.31 28.34 -2.41
N ARG A 63 -8.16 27.25 -3.18
CA ARG A 63 -7.99 25.87 -2.73
C ARG A 63 -6.90 25.18 -3.55
N SER A 64 -5.64 25.47 -3.23
CA SER A 64 -4.50 24.74 -3.78
C SER A 64 -4.39 23.35 -3.15
N TRP A 65 -3.77 22.40 -3.85
CA TRP A 65 -3.30 21.17 -3.22
C TRP A 65 -2.37 21.52 -2.04
N PRO A 66 -2.39 20.73 -0.95
CA PRO A 66 -1.51 20.99 0.18
C PRO A 66 -0.05 20.83 -0.22
N LYS A 67 0.84 21.49 0.53
CA LYS A 67 2.27 21.30 0.34
C LYS A 67 2.65 19.86 0.73
N ILE A 68 3.27 19.14 -0.19
CA ILE A 68 3.81 17.79 0.06
C ILE A 68 5.32 17.94 0.22
N GLU A 69 5.85 17.51 1.36
CA GLU A 69 7.27 17.57 1.68
C GLU A 69 7.83 16.15 1.82
N ILE A 70 8.93 15.89 1.13
CA ILE A 70 9.65 14.63 1.20
C ILE A 70 10.70 14.75 2.29
N LEU A 71 10.60 13.90 3.31
CA LEU A 71 11.55 13.83 4.42
C LEU A 71 12.52 12.68 4.16
N ASP A 72 13.75 13.04 3.79
CA ASP A 72 14.85 12.11 3.52
C ASP A 72 15.41 11.54 4.84
N ARG A 73 15.01 10.32 5.14
CA ARG A 73 15.39 9.61 6.37
C ARG A 73 16.85 9.21 6.41
N ASN A 74 17.58 9.26 5.29
CA ASN A 74 19.02 9.01 5.27
C ASN A 74 19.82 10.11 5.99
N LYS A 75 19.23 11.28 6.22
CA LYS A 75 19.87 12.43 6.89
C LYS A 75 19.57 12.53 8.38
N ASP A 76 18.63 11.71 8.89
CA ASP A 76 18.22 11.70 10.31
C ASP A 76 19.15 10.83 11.16
N GLU A 77 20.39 11.27 11.37
CA GLU A 77 21.42 10.49 12.08
C GLU A 77 21.05 10.19 13.55
N GLY A 78 20.32 11.10 14.21
CA GLY A 78 19.94 10.97 15.62
C GLY A 78 18.74 10.04 15.90
N TRP A 79 17.95 9.73 14.86
CA TRP A 79 16.68 8.99 14.99
C TRP A 79 16.54 7.87 13.97
N SER A 80 17.67 7.34 13.47
CA SER A 80 17.72 6.39 12.34
C SER A 80 17.00 5.06 12.60
N THR A 81 16.82 4.68 13.87
CA THR A 81 16.09 3.47 14.28
C THR A 81 14.62 3.72 14.65
N SER A 82 14.20 4.98 14.79
CA SER A 82 12.82 5.36 15.07
C SER A 82 12.07 5.64 13.78
N LEU A 83 10.75 5.44 13.78
CA LEU A 83 9.88 5.97 12.72
C LEU A 83 9.48 7.43 12.97
N ILE A 84 9.95 8.03 14.07
CA ILE A 84 9.64 9.41 14.43
C ILE A 84 10.82 10.30 14.01
N SER A 85 10.62 11.12 12.97
CA SER A 85 11.62 12.10 12.51
C SER A 85 11.67 13.36 13.36
N SER A 86 12.76 14.11 13.21
CA SER A 86 12.96 15.41 13.86
C SER A 86 11.85 16.39 13.45
N GLU A 87 11.48 16.42 12.18
CA GLU A 87 10.38 17.22 11.62
C GLU A 87 9.03 16.79 12.18
N LEU A 88 8.77 15.47 12.31
CA LEU A 88 7.54 14.98 12.93
C LEU A 88 7.46 15.41 14.41
N ILE A 89 8.56 15.39 15.16
CA ILE A 89 8.56 15.85 16.56
C ILE A 89 8.13 17.32 16.65
N ASN A 90 8.61 18.17 15.73
CA ASN A 90 8.22 19.58 15.67
C ASN A 90 6.71 19.74 15.41
N GLU A 91 6.16 18.95 14.50
CA GLU A 91 4.72 18.92 14.21
C GLU A 91 3.89 18.45 15.41
N LEU A 92 4.35 17.41 16.12
CA LEU A 92 3.65 16.84 17.27
C LEU A 92 3.62 17.77 18.48
N ARG A 93 4.70 18.54 18.69
CA ARG A 93 4.86 19.49 19.80
C ARG A 93 4.06 20.77 19.63
N ASP A 94 3.65 21.12 18.42
CA ASP A 94 2.68 22.20 18.19
C ASP A 94 1.28 21.76 18.65
N SER A 95 0.92 22.18 19.87
CA SER A 95 -0.35 21.83 20.50
C SER A 95 -1.57 22.37 19.74
N SER A 96 -1.38 23.40 18.92
CA SER A 96 -2.44 23.96 18.11
C SER A 96 -2.81 23.04 16.95
N ARG A 97 -1.87 22.23 16.46
CA ARG A 97 -2.05 21.44 15.25
C ARG A 97 -2.69 20.09 15.52
N ARG A 98 -3.50 19.68 14.55
CA ARG A 98 -4.08 18.35 14.45
C ARG A 98 -3.26 17.50 13.49
N VAL A 99 -2.60 16.47 14.00
CA VAL A 99 -1.62 15.65 13.27
C VAL A 99 -2.15 14.23 13.11
N VAL A 100 -2.07 13.69 11.90
CA VAL A 100 -2.45 12.32 11.58
C VAL A 100 -1.24 11.56 11.05
N CYS A 101 -0.81 10.55 11.79
CA CYS A 101 0.30 9.67 11.42
C CYS A 101 -0.25 8.39 10.78
N VAL A 102 0.17 8.12 9.54
CA VAL A 102 -0.19 6.92 8.79
C VAL A 102 0.98 5.94 8.81
N HIS A 103 0.73 4.74 9.30
CA HIS A 103 1.64 3.61 9.20
C HIS A 103 0.86 2.39 8.72
N ASN A 104 0.91 2.15 7.41
CA ASN A 104 0.31 0.96 6.84
C ASN A 104 1.32 -0.18 6.93
N THR A 105 0.92 -1.27 7.61
CA THR A 105 1.71 -2.50 7.74
C THR A 105 0.98 -3.70 7.17
N LYS A 106 -0.16 -3.49 6.49
CA LYS A 106 -0.97 -4.56 5.93
C LYS A 106 -0.13 -5.43 4.99
N GLY A 107 0.13 -6.67 5.41
CA GLY A 107 0.81 -7.67 4.60
C GLY A 107 2.30 -7.91 4.90
N ARG A 108 2.88 -7.29 5.94
CA ARG A 108 4.18 -7.71 6.49
C ARG A 108 4.02 -8.10 7.96
N ALA A 109 4.53 -9.28 8.33
CA ALA A 109 4.68 -9.67 9.73
C ALA A 109 5.55 -8.64 10.45
N ARG A 110 5.37 -8.46 11.76
CA ARG A 110 6.26 -7.62 12.56
C ARG A 110 7.66 -8.22 12.42
N LEU A 111 8.52 -7.57 11.66
CA LEU A 111 9.85 -8.12 11.37
C LEU A 111 10.69 -7.96 12.62
N ILE A 112 11.15 -9.08 13.16
CA ILE A 112 12.12 -9.10 14.23
C ILE A 112 13.45 -9.44 13.61
N ALA A 113 14.49 -8.68 13.93
CA ALA A 113 15.85 -9.03 13.58
C ALA A 113 16.70 -9.20 14.83
N CYS A 114 17.79 -9.95 14.70
CA CYS A 114 18.79 -10.02 15.73
C CYS A 114 19.48 -8.66 15.91
N ALA A 115 19.55 -8.15 17.13
CA ALA A 115 20.24 -6.90 17.41
C ALA A 115 21.75 -6.98 17.15
N LYS A 116 22.34 -8.19 17.24
CA LYS A 116 23.77 -8.44 17.04
C LYS A 116 24.15 -8.59 15.56
N CYS A 117 23.52 -9.52 14.84
CA CYS A 117 23.90 -9.85 13.46
C CYS A 117 22.96 -9.28 12.38
N ARG A 118 21.89 -8.58 12.79
CA ARG A 118 20.87 -7.97 11.91
C ARG A 118 20.07 -8.93 11.02
N THR A 119 20.28 -10.24 11.15
CA THR A 119 19.48 -11.24 10.44
C THR A 119 18.03 -11.24 10.93
N ILE A 120 17.07 -11.26 10.00
CA ILE A 120 15.63 -11.40 10.29
C ILE A 120 15.39 -12.78 10.90
N LEU A 121 14.64 -12.82 12.00
CA LEU A 121 14.24 -14.06 12.65
C LEU A 121 13.11 -14.72 11.85
N ARG A 122 13.33 -15.97 11.45
CA ARG A 122 12.40 -16.78 10.66
C ARG A 122 12.04 -18.07 11.39
N CYS A 123 10.92 -18.65 10.98
CA CYS A 123 10.42 -19.92 11.46
C CYS A 123 11.18 -21.06 10.78
N GLU A 124 11.71 -21.96 11.60
CA GLU A 124 12.42 -23.17 11.20
C GLU A 124 11.56 -24.15 10.39
N ASN A 125 10.23 -24.07 10.51
CA ASN A 125 9.32 -25.01 9.87
C ASN A 125 8.80 -24.53 8.51
N CYS A 126 8.60 -23.21 8.33
CA CYS A 126 7.96 -22.67 7.12
C CYS A 126 8.62 -21.41 6.56
N ASP A 127 9.78 -21.02 7.10
CA ASP A 127 10.61 -19.87 6.73
C ASP A 127 9.93 -18.49 6.80
N ALA A 128 8.70 -18.44 7.32
CA ALA A 128 7.98 -17.20 7.56
C ALA A 128 8.65 -16.39 8.68
N ALA A 129 8.56 -15.06 8.61
CA ALA A 129 9.00 -14.19 9.70
C ALA A 129 8.17 -14.49 10.96
N VAL A 130 8.86 -14.63 12.09
CA VAL A 130 8.23 -14.88 13.40
C VAL A 130 7.90 -13.56 14.09
N ASN A 131 6.85 -13.56 14.90
CA ASN A 131 6.50 -12.46 15.79
C ASN A 131 6.99 -12.78 17.21
N GLN A 132 7.13 -11.78 18.07
CA GLN A 132 7.43 -11.95 19.49
C GLN A 132 6.08 -11.96 20.22
N ARG A 133 5.78 -13.08 20.87
CA ARG A 133 4.56 -13.26 21.65
C ARG A 133 4.71 -12.63 23.04
N ASP A 134 5.87 -12.82 23.66
CA ASP A 134 6.28 -12.30 24.97
C ASP A 134 7.81 -12.13 25.00
N GLU A 135 8.38 -11.73 26.14
CA GLU A 135 9.83 -11.45 26.26
C GLU A 135 10.71 -12.66 25.89
N GLU A 136 10.20 -13.88 26.03
CA GLU A 136 10.98 -15.11 25.89
C GLU A 136 10.61 -15.92 24.65
N THR A 137 9.45 -15.65 24.03
CA THR A 137 8.86 -16.53 23.00
C THR A 137 8.63 -15.82 21.67
N LEU A 138 9.14 -16.45 20.60
CA LEU A 138 8.81 -16.17 19.21
C LEU A 138 7.73 -17.14 18.75
N GLU A 139 6.71 -16.64 18.04
CA GLU A 139 5.61 -17.42 17.48
C GLU A 139 5.45 -17.14 15.99
N CYS A 140 5.35 -18.21 15.20
CA CYS A 140 5.10 -18.12 13.78
C CYS A 140 3.60 -17.89 13.50
N PRO A 141 3.20 -16.76 12.89
CA PRO A 141 1.78 -16.50 12.58
C PRO A 141 1.22 -17.40 11.47
N ARG A 142 2.08 -18.14 10.75
CA ARG A 142 1.68 -19.01 9.63
C ARG A 142 1.38 -20.43 10.08
N CYS A 143 2.14 -20.97 11.02
CA CYS A 143 2.05 -22.38 11.42
C CYS A 143 2.02 -22.59 12.94
N ASN A 144 1.95 -21.51 13.73
CA ASN A 144 1.87 -21.50 15.20
C ASN A 144 3.05 -22.20 15.91
N THR A 145 4.18 -22.39 15.21
CA THR A 145 5.41 -22.88 15.84
C THR A 145 5.93 -21.82 16.79
N ALA A 146 6.06 -22.18 18.06
CA ALA A 146 6.59 -21.33 19.11
C ALA A 146 7.99 -21.79 19.54
N ARG A 147 8.91 -20.85 19.74
CA ARG A 147 10.28 -21.14 20.18
C ARG A 147 10.89 -20.00 20.99
N PRO A 148 11.97 -20.24 21.75
CA PRO A 148 12.65 -19.17 22.48
C PRO A 148 13.19 -18.06 21.56
N VAL A 149 13.30 -16.84 22.10
CA VAL A 149 13.93 -15.68 21.46
C VAL A 149 15.44 -15.91 21.36
N VAL A 150 15.84 -16.66 20.33
CA VAL A 150 17.24 -16.94 19.99
C VAL A 150 17.44 -16.76 18.49
N CYS A 151 18.48 -16.03 18.12
CA CYS A 151 18.89 -15.88 16.73
C CYS A 151 19.53 -17.18 16.23
N GLN A 152 18.93 -17.80 15.22
CA GLN A 152 19.45 -19.03 14.60
C GLN A 152 20.76 -18.81 13.83
N ALA A 153 21.11 -17.56 13.50
CA ALA A 153 22.34 -17.24 12.77
C ALA A 153 23.56 -17.00 13.69
N CYS A 154 23.35 -16.49 14.91
CA CYS A 154 24.47 -16.09 15.79
C CYS A 154 24.31 -16.45 17.26
N GLY A 155 23.22 -17.13 17.64
CA GLY A 155 22.92 -17.56 19.02
C GLY A 155 22.52 -16.44 19.99
N SER A 156 22.46 -15.18 19.56
CA SER A 156 22.07 -14.07 20.44
C SER A 156 20.59 -14.13 20.79
N SER A 157 20.25 -13.93 22.06
CA SER A 157 18.88 -13.70 22.53
C SER A 157 18.41 -12.25 22.41
N SER A 158 19.28 -11.36 21.95
CA SER A 158 18.93 -9.95 21.74
C SER A 158 18.31 -9.76 20.37
N CYS A 159 17.06 -9.33 20.36
CA CYS A 159 16.32 -9.01 19.15
C CYS A 159 15.75 -7.59 19.17
N ALA A 160 15.64 -7.00 17.99
CA ALA A 160 15.01 -5.71 17.78
C ALA A 160 13.78 -5.89 16.89
N LEU A 161 12.68 -5.28 17.29
CA LEU A 161 11.49 -5.15 16.46
C LEU A 161 11.81 -4.10 15.39
N LEU A 162 12.01 -4.52 14.15
CA LEU A 162 12.35 -3.62 13.04
C LEU A 162 11.14 -2.78 12.59
N LYS A 163 9.92 -3.26 12.81
CA LYS A 163 8.68 -2.56 12.45
C LYS A 163 7.65 -2.64 13.58
N PRO A 164 7.53 -1.59 14.43
CA PRO A 164 6.54 -1.57 15.48
C PRO A 164 5.11 -1.60 14.90
N GLY A 165 4.21 -2.33 15.56
CA GLY A 165 2.78 -2.23 15.24
C GLY A 165 2.23 -0.84 15.60
N VAL A 166 1.07 -0.50 15.03
CA VAL A 166 0.39 0.80 15.27
C VAL A 166 0.26 1.10 16.78
N SER A 167 -0.07 0.11 17.61
CA SER A 167 -0.22 0.30 19.06
C SER A 167 1.07 0.68 19.79
N ARG A 168 2.23 0.17 19.34
CA ARG A 168 3.53 0.57 19.89
C ARG A 168 3.93 1.96 19.40
N LEU A 169 3.68 2.26 18.12
CA LEU A 169 3.87 3.61 17.59
C LEU A 169 3.03 4.66 18.30
N ARG A 170 1.80 4.31 18.70
CA ARG A 170 0.95 5.18 19.52
C ARG A 170 1.65 5.60 20.81
N GLU A 171 2.30 4.67 21.51
CA GLU A 171 3.02 4.95 22.76
C GLU A 171 4.23 5.86 22.53
N GLU A 172 5.02 5.57 21.50
CA GLU A 172 6.18 6.38 21.11
C GLU A 172 5.77 7.80 20.70
N LEU A 173 4.70 7.93 19.90
CA LEU A 173 4.13 9.22 19.49
C LEU A 173 3.54 9.99 20.68
N GLN A 174 2.91 9.29 21.63
CA GLN A 174 2.36 9.92 22.83
C GLN A 174 3.47 10.49 23.72
N ALA A 175 4.58 9.76 23.88
CA ALA A 175 5.76 10.27 24.56
C ALA A 175 6.38 11.47 23.82
N ALA A 176 6.51 11.41 22.50
CA ALA A 176 7.09 12.48 21.69
C ALA A 176 6.22 13.76 21.65
N ALA A 177 4.89 13.59 21.58
CA ALA A 177 3.93 14.68 21.52
C ALA A 177 3.60 15.28 22.91
N ASN A 178 3.87 14.55 23.99
CA ASN A 178 3.40 14.85 25.34
C ASN A 178 1.88 15.13 25.40
N ARG A 179 1.11 14.39 24.58
CA ARG A 179 -0.34 14.56 24.35
C ARG A 179 -0.96 13.20 24.11
N THR A 180 -2.25 13.06 24.39
CA THR A 180 -3.01 11.84 24.05
C THR A 180 -2.96 11.57 22.55
N VAL A 181 -2.65 10.32 22.18
CA VAL A 181 -2.66 9.84 20.80
C VAL A 181 -3.73 8.78 20.64
N ALA A 182 -4.64 8.95 19.67
CA ALA A 182 -5.69 7.97 19.37
C ALA A 182 -5.24 6.99 18.27
N GLU A 183 -5.41 5.69 18.52
CA GLU A 183 -5.20 4.64 17.51
C GLU A 183 -6.45 4.45 16.64
N VAL A 184 -6.27 4.44 15.32
CA VAL A 184 -7.34 4.22 14.33
C VAL A 184 -6.92 3.16 13.32
N THR A 185 -7.48 1.96 13.45
CA THR A 185 -7.26 0.84 12.51
C THR A 185 -8.59 0.40 11.93
N SER A 186 -8.63 -0.53 10.97
CA SER A 186 -9.89 -1.02 10.38
C SER A 186 -10.90 -1.55 11.41
N ALA A 187 -10.44 -2.06 12.55
CA ALA A 187 -11.28 -2.56 13.64
C ALA A 187 -11.94 -1.45 14.50
N THR A 188 -11.43 -0.22 14.44
CA THR A 188 -11.96 0.90 15.23
C THR A 188 -13.36 1.31 14.76
N THR A 189 -14.38 1.22 15.60
CA THR A 189 -15.75 1.63 15.22
C THR A 189 -15.99 3.12 15.43
N GLU A 190 -15.55 3.64 16.58
CA GLU A 190 -15.70 5.04 16.95
C GLU A 190 -14.34 5.72 17.15
N VAL A 191 -14.19 6.93 16.61
CA VAL A 191 -12.97 7.72 16.74
C VAL A 191 -13.25 8.95 17.59
N ASN A 192 -12.54 9.09 18.71
CA ASN A 192 -12.63 10.28 19.54
C ASN A 192 -12.04 11.50 18.81
N GLN A 193 -12.92 12.29 18.20
CA GLN A 193 -12.53 13.47 17.41
C GLN A 193 -12.02 14.65 18.26
N ARG A 194 -12.10 14.59 19.61
CA ARG A 194 -11.58 15.62 20.51
C ARG A 194 -10.06 15.56 20.68
N VAL A 195 -9.45 14.44 20.28
CA VAL A 195 -7.99 14.28 20.28
C VAL A 195 -7.41 15.00 19.06
N ASN A 196 -6.18 15.49 19.19
CA ASN A 196 -5.50 16.22 18.13
C ASN A 196 -4.37 15.42 17.46
N VAL A 197 -3.99 14.26 17.99
CA VAL A 197 -2.97 13.39 17.39
C VAL A 197 -3.56 12.00 17.17
N PHE A 198 -3.47 11.51 15.94
CA PHE A 198 -3.95 10.19 15.55
C PHE A 198 -2.80 9.37 14.96
N VAL A 199 -2.83 8.07 15.18
CA VAL A 199 -1.97 7.11 14.47
C VAL A 199 -2.80 5.95 13.98
N GLY A 200 -2.55 5.48 12.76
CA GLY A 200 -3.37 4.43 12.20
C GLY A 200 -2.83 3.83 10.92
N THR A 201 -3.57 2.82 10.43
CA THR A 201 -3.44 2.37 9.04
C THR A 201 -4.17 3.37 8.13
N GLU A 202 -4.27 3.07 6.84
CA GLU A 202 -5.11 3.81 5.88
C GLU A 202 -6.50 4.20 6.42
N ALA A 203 -7.10 3.38 7.30
CA ALA A 203 -8.41 3.68 7.91
C ALA A 203 -8.47 5.06 8.60
N VAL A 204 -7.33 5.59 9.08
CA VAL A 204 -7.27 6.93 9.69
C VAL A 204 -7.62 8.04 8.71
N LEU A 205 -7.28 7.88 7.42
CA LEU A 205 -7.53 8.86 6.36
C LEU A 205 -9.03 9.02 6.07
N HIS A 206 -9.83 8.00 6.35
CA HIS A 206 -11.28 8.00 6.12
C HIS A 206 -12.09 8.30 7.38
N ARG A 207 -11.55 8.05 8.57
CA ARG A 207 -12.30 8.14 9.84
C ARG A 207 -12.01 9.40 10.65
N VAL A 208 -10.88 10.06 10.41
CA VAL A 208 -10.58 11.35 11.01
C VAL A 208 -11.23 12.46 10.17
N GLN A 209 -11.87 13.43 10.83
CA GLN A 209 -12.65 14.45 10.12
C GLN A 209 -11.79 15.55 9.48
N THR A 210 -10.72 15.96 10.17
CA THR A 210 -9.81 17.04 9.73
C THR A 210 -8.40 16.78 10.22
N ALA A 211 -7.40 17.29 9.50
CA ALA A 211 -6.02 17.33 9.93
C ALA A 211 -5.33 18.59 9.40
N ASP A 212 -4.37 19.12 10.14
CA ASP A 212 -3.48 20.20 9.65
C ASP A 212 -2.22 19.63 9.01
N THR A 213 -1.80 18.45 9.48
CA THR A 213 -0.64 17.70 8.97
C THR A 213 -0.99 16.23 8.88
N VAL A 214 -0.70 15.61 7.74
CA VAL A 214 -0.67 14.15 7.60
C VAL A 214 0.78 13.71 7.40
N VAL A 215 1.23 12.72 8.16
CA VAL A 215 2.59 12.19 8.07
C VAL A 215 2.53 10.70 7.74
N PHE A 216 3.13 10.31 6.61
CA PHE A 216 3.36 8.90 6.32
C PHE A 216 4.70 8.49 6.93
N LEU A 217 4.64 7.61 7.93
CA LEU A 217 5.81 7.27 8.75
C LEU A 217 6.85 6.39 8.02
N ASP A 218 6.40 5.60 7.05
CA ASP A 218 7.25 4.69 6.25
C ASP A 218 6.58 4.46 4.89
N VAL A 219 6.80 5.36 3.92
CA VAL A 219 6.23 5.23 2.56
C VAL A 219 6.92 4.10 1.79
N ASP A 220 8.19 3.81 2.12
CA ASP A 220 8.98 2.76 1.46
C ASP A 220 8.37 1.39 1.67
N ALA A 221 7.79 1.12 2.85
CA ALA A 221 7.10 -0.13 3.14
C ALA A 221 6.01 -0.45 2.11
N GLU A 222 5.23 0.56 1.72
CA GLU A 222 4.13 0.43 0.78
C GLU A 222 4.64 0.36 -0.66
N LEU A 223 5.59 1.21 -1.04
CA LEU A 223 6.20 1.22 -2.37
C LEU A 223 6.87 -0.12 -2.71
N LEU A 224 7.53 -0.73 -1.73
CA LEU A 224 8.25 -1.99 -1.86
C LEU A 224 7.38 -3.23 -1.56
N ALA A 225 6.07 -3.08 -1.38
CA ALA A 225 5.19 -4.23 -1.21
C ALA A 225 5.19 -5.10 -2.50
N PRO A 226 5.08 -6.43 -2.40
CA PRO A 226 5.16 -7.33 -3.55
C PRO A 226 3.83 -7.36 -4.34
N ARG A 227 3.35 -6.18 -4.76
CA ARG A 227 2.16 -5.98 -5.59
C ARG A 227 2.57 -5.15 -6.80
N TYR A 228 1.98 -5.40 -7.97
CA TYR A 228 2.40 -4.65 -9.16
C TYR A 228 1.88 -3.20 -9.19
N ARG A 229 0.81 -2.89 -8.43
CA ARG A 229 0.16 -1.57 -8.37
C ARG A 229 0.60 -0.69 -7.19
N THR A 230 1.68 -1.02 -6.47
CA THR A 230 2.04 -0.31 -5.23
C THR A 230 2.11 1.21 -5.39
N SER A 231 2.73 1.70 -6.46
CA SER A 231 2.80 3.14 -6.74
C SER A 231 1.43 3.79 -6.91
N GLU A 232 0.46 3.09 -7.53
CA GLU A 232 -0.90 3.61 -7.66
C GLU A 232 -1.60 3.68 -6.30
N LEU A 233 -1.47 2.63 -5.48
CA LEU A 233 -2.03 2.58 -4.13
C LEU A 233 -1.47 3.72 -3.25
N VAL A 234 -0.15 3.93 -3.28
CA VAL A 234 0.51 5.03 -2.54
C VAL A 234 0.02 6.40 -3.04
N GLY A 235 -0.11 6.58 -4.35
CA GLY A 235 -0.70 7.80 -4.93
C GLY A 235 -2.11 8.06 -4.42
N THR A 236 -2.97 7.04 -4.39
CA THR A 236 -4.34 7.13 -3.86
C THR A 236 -4.36 7.50 -2.37
N LEU A 237 -3.51 6.87 -1.54
CA LEU A 237 -3.39 7.23 -0.13
C LEU A 237 -2.99 8.71 0.07
N ILE A 238 -2.07 9.20 -0.76
CA ILE A 238 -1.62 10.61 -0.70
C ILE A 238 -2.75 11.56 -1.16
N VAL A 239 -3.57 11.17 -2.14
CA VAL A 239 -4.76 11.93 -2.52
C VAL A 239 -5.78 11.99 -1.38
N HIS A 240 -6.04 10.88 -0.69
CA HIS A 240 -6.92 10.87 0.48
C HIS A 240 -6.37 11.77 1.60
N ALA A 241 -5.07 11.69 1.88
CA ALA A 241 -4.40 12.58 2.82
C ALA A 241 -4.56 14.05 2.42
N ALA A 242 -4.44 14.37 1.13
CA ALA A 242 -4.59 15.72 0.63
C ALA A 242 -6.00 16.28 0.81
N ARG A 243 -7.03 15.44 0.65
CA ARG A 243 -8.42 15.82 0.94
C ARG A 243 -8.63 16.05 2.42
N LEU A 244 -8.06 15.20 3.26
CA LEU A 244 -8.16 15.31 4.72
C LEU A 244 -7.55 16.61 5.23
N VAL A 245 -6.38 17.00 4.72
CA VAL A 245 -5.76 18.29 5.09
C VAL A 245 -6.36 19.49 4.36
N GLY A 246 -6.95 19.29 3.18
CA GLY A 246 -7.58 20.35 2.39
C GLY A 246 -8.78 21.03 3.07
N ALA A 247 -9.36 20.39 4.09
CA ALA A 247 -10.38 20.98 4.95
C ALA A 247 -9.81 21.92 6.04
N SER A 248 -8.49 21.92 6.27
CA SER A 248 -7.86 22.76 7.27
C SER A 248 -7.83 24.23 6.86
N LYS A 249 -8.08 25.11 7.83
CA LYS A 249 -7.93 26.56 7.69
C LYS A 249 -6.52 27.07 8.05
N LYS A 250 -5.62 26.17 8.47
CA LYS A 250 -4.22 26.48 8.79
C LYS A 250 -3.35 26.32 7.54
N THR A 251 -2.04 26.10 7.71
CA THR A 251 -1.13 25.71 6.63
C THR A 251 -1.17 24.18 6.45
N PRO A 252 -2.02 23.61 5.57
CA PRO A 252 -2.11 22.17 5.40
C PRO A 252 -0.84 21.64 4.74
N ARG A 253 -0.30 20.54 5.28
CA ARG A 253 0.87 19.89 4.69
C ARG A 253 0.84 18.38 4.84
N ILE A 254 1.53 17.70 3.94
CA ILE A 254 1.76 16.25 3.97
C ILE A 254 3.24 16.01 4.06
N LEU A 255 3.67 15.18 5.01
CA LEU A 255 5.07 14.80 5.18
C LEU A 255 5.23 13.33 4.79
N LEU A 256 6.16 13.05 3.88
CA LEU A 256 6.45 11.72 3.35
C LEU A 256 7.83 11.26 3.82
N GLN A 257 7.89 10.42 4.85
CA GLN A 257 9.16 9.86 5.32
C GLN A 257 9.58 8.70 4.42
N THR A 258 10.78 8.79 3.86
CA THR A 258 11.33 7.82 2.90
C THR A 258 12.85 7.80 2.94
N HIS A 259 13.44 6.65 2.61
CA HIS A 259 14.86 6.46 2.34
C HIS A 259 15.16 6.55 0.83
N THR A 260 14.15 6.73 -0.02
CA THR A 260 14.27 6.89 -1.47
C THR A 260 13.66 8.23 -1.91
N PRO A 261 14.20 9.37 -1.44
CA PRO A 261 13.63 10.70 -1.72
C PRO A 261 13.58 11.04 -3.22
N GLU A 262 14.41 10.40 -4.04
CA GLU A 262 14.47 10.52 -5.50
C GLU A 262 13.41 9.68 -6.24
N ASN A 263 12.55 8.95 -5.52
CA ASN A 263 11.52 8.14 -6.15
C ASN A 263 10.62 8.99 -7.07
N PRO A 264 10.47 8.64 -8.37
CA PRO A 264 9.74 9.46 -9.33
C PRO A 264 8.30 9.77 -8.95
N LEU A 265 7.61 8.86 -8.25
CA LEU A 265 6.25 9.09 -7.77
C LEU A 265 6.23 10.19 -6.70
N LEU A 266 7.11 10.08 -5.70
CA LEU A 266 7.14 11.01 -4.56
C LEU A 266 7.51 12.41 -5.02
N VAL A 267 8.54 12.53 -5.86
CA VAL A 267 8.96 13.79 -6.48
C VAL A 267 7.83 14.37 -7.33
N GLY A 268 7.15 13.53 -8.12
CA GLY A 268 6.08 13.99 -8.99
C GLY A 268 4.84 14.48 -8.22
N LEU A 269 4.48 13.82 -7.13
CA LEU A 269 3.42 14.28 -6.22
C LEU A 269 3.81 15.59 -5.53
N ALA A 270 5.06 15.72 -5.07
CA ALA A 270 5.54 16.93 -4.41
C ALA A 270 5.62 18.16 -5.34
N THR A 271 5.94 17.95 -6.60
CA THR A 271 6.10 19.02 -7.61
C THR A 271 4.84 19.26 -8.45
N GLY A 272 3.85 18.37 -8.37
CA GLY A 272 2.68 18.39 -9.25
C GLY A 272 2.99 17.97 -10.70
N ASN A 273 4.15 17.35 -10.97
CA ASN A 273 4.53 16.85 -12.29
C ASN A 273 4.78 15.34 -12.26
N LEU A 274 3.85 14.56 -12.82
CA LEU A 274 3.90 13.11 -12.82
C LEU A 274 4.53 12.50 -14.08
N ASP A 275 5.12 13.28 -15.00
CA ASP A 275 5.60 12.78 -16.29
C ASP A 275 6.69 11.71 -16.15
N ALA A 276 7.66 11.95 -15.28
CA ALA A 276 8.74 11.00 -15.00
C ALA A 276 8.20 9.69 -14.41
N TYR A 277 7.28 9.79 -13.44
CA TYR A 277 6.59 8.63 -12.85
C TYR A 277 5.82 7.84 -13.92
N ASN A 278 4.95 8.53 -14.66
CA ASN A 278 4.06 7.94 -15.66
C ASN A 278 4.83 7.21 -16.75
N SER A 279 5.96 7.77 -17.20
CA SER A 279 6.83 7.20 -18.22
C SER A 279 7.56 5.97 -17.71
N SER A 280 8.15 6.05 -16.50
CA SER A 280 8.82 4.92 -15.85
C SER A 280 7.85 3.76 -15.58
N GLU A 281 6.68 4.05 -15.02
CA GLU A 281 5.68 3.04 -14.69
C GLU A 281 5.08 2.39 -15.95
N LYS A 282 4.93 3.16 -17.04
CA LYS A 282 4.51 2.61 -18.33
C LYS A 282 5.55 1.61 -18.85
N ALA A 283 6.81 2.02 -18.94
CA ALA A 283 7.90 1.17 -19.45
C ALA A 283 8.03 -0.12 -18.63
N ARG A 284 7.96 -0.01 -17.29
CA ARG A 284 7.99 -1.15 -16.38
C ARG A 284 6.85 -2.13 -16.65
N ARG A 285 5.61 -1.65 -16.80
CA ARG A 285 4.43 -2.51 -17.03
C ARG A 285 4.42 -3.12 -18.42
N GLU A 286 4.91 -2.42 -19.44
CA GLU A 286 5.11 -2.98 -20.79
C GLU A 286 6.12 -4.13 -20.76
N LEU A 287 7.31 -3.90 -20.18
CA LEU A 287 8.36 -4.91 -20.07
C LEU A 287 7.90 -6.17 -19.32
N LEU A 288 7.16 -5.99 -18.23
CA LEU A 288 6.69 -7.07 -17.38
C LEU A 288 5.33 -7.64 -17.80
N LYS A 289 4.73 -7.15 -18.89
CA LYS A 289 3.36 -7.50 -19.34
C LYS A 289 2.34 -7.40 -18.20
N PHE A 290 2.44 -6.35 -17.38
CA PHE A 290 1.46 -6.05 -16.35
C PHE A 290 0.30 -5.21 -16.90
N PRO A 291 -0.90 -5.30 -16.30
CA PRO A 291 -2.03 -4.46 -16.70
C PRO A 291 -1.66 -2.97 -16.71
N PRO A 292 -2.03 -2.21 -17.76
CA PRO A 292 -2.93 -2.59 -18.85
C PRO A 292 -2.24 -3.14 -20.12
N PHE A 293 -0.95 -3.49 -20.08
CA PHE A 293 -0.17 -3.99 -21.23
C PHE A 293 -0.07 -5.51 -21.31
N GLY A 294 -0.54 -6.19 -20.27
CA GLY A 294 -0.87 -7.61 -20.28
C GLY A 294 -2.05 -7.87 -19.35
N SER A 295 -2.23 -9.11 -18.95
CA SER A 295 -3.28 -9.50 -18.01
C SER A 295 -2.74 -10.39 -16.92
N LEU A 296 -3.27 -10.22 -15.72
CA LEU A 296 -2.83 -10.89 -14.51
C LEU A 296 -4.07 -11.36 -13.74
N ALA A 297 -4.08 -12.62 -13.33
CA ALA A 297 -5.06 -13.17 -12.39
C ALA A 297 -4.33 -13.69 -11.15
N GLU A 298 -4.92 -13.49 -9.98
CA GLU A 298 -4.45 -14.06 -8.72
C GLU A 298 -5.29 -15.27 -8.38
N VAL A 299 -4.63 -16.41 -8.21
CA VAL A 299 -5.27 -17.66 -7.85
C VAL A 299 -5.00 -17.93 -6.38
N SER A 300 -6.04 -18.07 -5.57
CA SER A 300 -5.93 -18.34 -4.14
C SER A 300 -6.86 -19.46 -3.68
N GLY A 301 -6.45 -20.23 -2.67
CA GLY A 301 -7.26 -21.29 -2.06
C GLY A 301 -6.64 -22.68 -2.06
N VAL A 302 -7.44 -23.69 -1.73
CA VAL A 302 -6.96 -25.07 -1.62
C VAL A 302 -6.91 -25.71 -3.00
N GLY A 303 -5.73 -26.20 -3.38
CA GLY A 303 -5.48 -26.80 -4.69
C GLY A 303 -4.85 -25.84 -5.72
N THR A 304 -4.53 -24.60 -5.33
CA THR A 304 -3.89 -23.59 -6.20
C THR A 304 -2.64 -24.12 -6.87
N LYS A 305 -1.73 -24.77 -6.13
CA LYS A 305 -0.50 -25.34 -6.70
C LYS A 305 -0.79 -26.29 -7.85
N THR A 306 -1.65 -27.29 -7.63
CA THR A 306 -1.99 -28.30 -8.65
C THR A 306 -2.72 -27.69 -9.83
N PHE A 307 -3.59 -26.70 -9.59
CA PHE A 307 -4.27 -25.96 -10.65
C PHE A 307 -3.27 -25.21 -11.54
N LEU A 308 -2.33 -24.48 -10.94
CA LEU A 308 -1.29 -23.75 -11.68
C LEU A 308 -0.34 -24.70 -12.42
N GLU A 309 0.03 -25.83 -11.82
CA GLU A 309 0.85 -26.88 -12.47
C GLU A 309 0.15 -27.45 -13.72
N SER A 310 -1.18 -27.60 -13.68
CA SER A 310 -1.94 -28.06 -14.85
C SER A 310 -1.92 -27.07 -16.02
N MET A 311 -1.62 -25.80 -15.75
CA MET A 311 -1.56 -24.73 -16.75
C MET A 311 -0.13 -24.37 -17.17
N SER A 312 0.90 -24.90 -16.50
CA SER A 312 2.31 -24.59 -16.78
C SER A 312 2.77 -24.96 -18.18
N GLY A 313 2.09 -25.92 -18.84
CA GLY A 313 2.36 -26.32 -20.23
C GLY A 313 1.64 -25.48 -21.29
N SER A 314 0.81 -24.52 -20.89
CA SER A 314 0.09 -23.65 -21.83
C SER A 314 1.04 -22.66 -22.50
N THR A 315 0.93 -22.52 -23.81
CA THR A 315 1.63 -21.45 -24.55
C THR A 315 0.96 -20.08 -24.37
N LEU A 316 -0.27 -20.04 -23.85
CA LEU A 316 -1.07 -18.81 -23.72
C LEU A 316 -0.77 -18.03 -22.44
N VAL A 317 -0.29 -18.71 -21.40
CA VAL A 317 -0.11 -18.12 -20.07
C VAL A 317 1.17 -18.57 -19.39
N GLN A 318 1.65 -17.75 -18.48
CA GLN A 318 2.76 -18.06 -17.60
C GLN A 318 2.24 -18.12 -16.17
N THR A 319 2.53 -19.22 -15.47
CA THR A 319 2.11 -19.43 -14.09
C THR A 319 3.28 -19.18 -13.13
N MET A 320 2.97 -18.60 -11.97
CA MET A 320 3.94 -18.40 -10.89
C MET A 320 3.29 -18.88 -9.59
N ILE A 321 3.86 -19.93 -9.01
CA ILE A 321 3.40 -20.49 -7.74
C ILE A 321 4.14 -19.75 -6.62
N LYS A 322 3.40 -19.07 -5.74
CA LYS A 322 3.97 -18.35 -4.60
C LYS A 322 4.08 -19.27 -3.39
N ASP A 323 3.02 -20.03 -3.11
CA ASP A 323 2.99 -21.07 -2.09
C ASP A 323 1.92 -22.13 -2.43
N SER A 324 1.57 -23.00 -1.47
CA SER A 324 0.57 -24.05 -1.67
C SER A 324 -0.84 -23.52 -1.90
N THR A 325 -1.14 -22.29 -1.50
CA THR A 325 -2.47 -21.69 -1.56
C THR A 325 -2.55 -20.46 -2.45
N HIS A 326 -1.46 -19.83 -2.86
CA HIS A 326 -1.45 -18.62 -3.69
C HIS A 326 -0.53 -18.75 -4.91
N GLY A 327 -0.93 -18.12 -6.01
CA GLY A 327 -0.08 -17.90 -7.17
C GLY A 327 -0.70 -16.95 -8.18
N LEU A 328 0.01 -16.71 -9.27
CA LEU A 328 -0.37 -15.76 -10.30
C LEU A 328 -0.38 -16.42 -11.67
N ILE A 329 -1.29 -15.98 -12.53
CA ILE A 329 -1.34 -16.34 -13.95
C ILE A 329 -1.19 -15.05 -14.75
N ARG A 330 -0.21 -15.00 -15.64
CA ARG A 330 0.05 -13.88 -16.53
C ARG A 330 -0.22 -14.27 -17.98
N ALA A 331 -0.82 -13.37 -18.74
CA ALA A 331 -1.05 -13.51 -20.18
C ALA A 331 -0.73 -12.21 -20.93
N GLU A 332 -0.64 -12.28 -22.26
CA GLU A 332 -0.43 -11.08 -23.09
C GLU A 332 -1.64 -10.17 -23.17
N ASN A 333 -2.84 -10.72 -23.03
CA ASN A 333 -4.10 -9.98 -23.03
C ASN A 333 -5.17 -10.77 -22.26
N TRP A 334 -6.32 -10.12 -22.05
CA TRP A 334 -7.37 -10.68 -21.20
C TRP A 334 -8.10 -11.83 -21.89
N GLN A 335 -8.16 -11.86 -23.22
CA GLN A 335 -8.76 -12.95 -23.98
C GLN A 335 -7.96 -14.24 -23.79
N MET A 336 -6.64 -14.21 -23.98
CA MET A 336 -5.76 -15.36 -23.75
C MET A 336 -5.82 -15.85 -22.30
N LEU A 337 -5.89 -14.92 -21.33
CA LEU A 337 -6.07 -15.26 -19.93
C LEU A 337 -7.43 -15.96 -19.71
N SER A 338 -8.51 -15.40 -20.26
CA SER A 338 -9.86 -15.96 -20.16
C SER A 338 -9.94 -17.34 -20.80
N ASP A 339 -9.41 -17.51 -22.00
CA ASP A 339 -9.40 -18.78 -22.72
C ASP A 339 -8.60 -19.84 -21.96
N ALA A 340 -7.44 -19.48 -21.42
CA ALA A 340 -6.64 -20.38 -20.59
C ALA A 340 -7.39 -20.79 -19.31
N LEU A 341 -8.05 -19.84 -18.63
CA LEU A 341 -8.82 -20.09 -17.42
C LEU A 341 -10.07 -20.95 -17.68
N SER A 342 -10.77 -20.72 -18.79
CA SER A 342 -11.95 -21.49 -19.20
C SER A 342 -11.61 -22.94 -19.57
N ASN A 343 -10.43 -23.16 -20.18
CA ASN A 343 -9.96 -24.49 -20.58
C ASN A 343 -9.18 -25.23 -19.47
N ALA A 344 -8.85 -24.56 -18.36
CA ALA A 344 -8.09 -25.15 -17.27
C ALA A 344 -8.88 -26.25 -16.55
N LYS A 345 -8.26 -27.40 -16.34
CA LYS A 345 -8.86 -28.51 -15.58
C LYS A 345 -8.87 -28.17 -14.09
N ARG A 346 -10.06 -28.02 -13.51
CA ARG A 346 -10.21 -27.92 -12.05
C ARG A 346 -10.12 -29.31 -11.43
N THR A 347 -9.24 -29.47 -10.44
CA THR A 347 -9.09 -30.74 -9.74
C THR A 347 -10.29 -31.02 -8.82
N ALA A 348 -10.69 -32.28 -8.72
CA ALA A 348 -11.75 -32.67 -7.79
C ALA A 348 -11.36 -32.25 -6.36
N LYS A 349 -12.26 -31.53 -5.66
CA LYS A 349 -12.07 -30.94 -4.32
C LYS A 349 -11.27 -29.63 -4.23
N SER A 350 -10.84 -29.03 -5.35
CA SER A 350 -10.23 -27.69 -5.30
C SER A 350 -11.25 -26.61 -4.91
N ARG A 351 -10.90 -25.75 -3.95
CA ARG A 351 -11.66 -24.54 -3.60
C ARG A 351 -10.79 -23.33 -3.88
N ILE A 352 -10.89 -22.82 -5.09
CA ILE A 352 -10.01 -21.79 -5.64
C ILE A 352 -10.83 -20.55 -6.00
N SER A 353 -10.35 -19.38 -5.60
CA SER A 353 -10.75 -18.06 -6.07
C SER A 353 -9.75 -17.57 -7.11
N ILE A 354 -10.24 -16.91 -8.16
CA ILE A 354 -9.43 -16.37 -9.27
C ILE A 354 -9.79 -14.90 -9.46
#